data_AF-A0A0J7JEU8-F1
#
_entry.id   AF-A0A0J7JEU8-F1
#
_cell.length_a   1.000
_cell.length_b   1.000
_cell.length_c   1.000
_cell.angle_alpha   90.00
_cell.angle_beta   90.00
_cell.angle_gamma   90.00
#
_symmetry.space_group_name_H-M   'P 1'
#
loop_
_entity.id
_entity.type
_entity.pdbx_description
1 polymer ?
#
loop_
_entity_poly.entity_id
_entity_poly.type
_entity_poly.pdbx_seq_one_letter_code
_entity_poly.pdbx_strand_id
1 'polypeptide(L)'
;MITRKAGAAAGYTAFALDMYGSGKQADHPDTAQKFMQEATRDMDQVKARFMKAMDILQNHESVDASRIAAQGYCFGGAGVLNMARMGVNLAGVVSFHGALGSPITAQPGAVKARVQVYTGGADKVAAEFGMPIGYDEAAATRSWEGAMRFYGEIFAL
;
A
#
# COMPACT_ATOMS: atom_id res chain seq x y z
N MET A 1 -1.44 6.48 -2.68
CA MET A 1 -0.14 7.16 -2.50
C MET A 1 -0.35 8.40 -1.66
N ILE A 2 0.62 8.78 -0.82
CA ILE A 2 0.50 9.93 0.07
C ILE A 2 1.82 10.72 0.13
N THR A 3 1.74 12.01 0.45
CA THR A 3 2.88 12.94 0.57
C THR A 3 2.52 14.07 1.52
N ARG A 4 3.49 14.65 2.23
CA ARG A 4 3.23 15.67 3.27
C ARG A 4 2.86 17.01 2.64
N LYS A 5 1.69 17.55 3.02
CA LYS A 5 1.16 18.88 2.67
C LYS A 5 1.25 19.84 3.87
N ALA A 6 1.38 21.14 3.59
CA ALA A 6 0.96 22.18 4.53
C ALA A 6 -0.58 22.31 4.52
N GLY A 7 -1.28 21.72 5.49
CA GLY A 7 -2.73 21.97 5.74
C GLY A 7 -3.73 20.92 5.21
N ALA A 8 -3.76 19.75 5.86
CA ALA A 8 -4.91 18.82 5.92
C ALA A 8 -4.93 18.22 7.33
N ALA A 9 -5.99 17.53 7.78
CA ALA A 9 -6.13 17.07 9.18
C ALA A 9 -4.96 16.20 9.73
N ALA A 10 -4.17 15.56 8.86
CA ALA A 10 -2.88 14.93 9.19
C ALA A 10 -1.67 15.55 8.44
N GLY A 11 -1.91 16.58 7.63
CA GLY A 11 -0.89 17.29 6.85
C GLY A 11 -0.39 16.48 5.65
N TYR A 12 -1.24 15.71 4.96
CA TYR A 12 -0.87 14.94 3.77
C TYR A 12 -1.80 15.23 2.57
N THR A 13 -1.23 15.34 1.37
CA THR A 13 -1.93 15.18 0.10
C THR A 13 -1.98 13.68 -0.22
N ALA A 14 -3.15 13.17 -0.60
CA ALA A 14 -3.34 11.76 -0.89
C ALA A 14 -3.95 11.56 -2.29
N PHE A 15 -3.51 10.50 -2.97
CA PHE A 15 -4.05 10.05 -4.25
C PHE A 15 -4.48 8.59 -4.14
N ALA A 16 -5.76 8.33 -4.41
CA ALA A 16 -6.30 6.99 -4.51
C ALA A 16 -6.14 6.48 -5.95
N LEU A 17 -5.32 5.45 -6.13
CA LEU A 17 -5.03 4.86 -7.43
C LEU A 17 -6.08 3.80 -7.79
N ASP A 18 -6.72 3.96 -8.94
CA ASP A 18 -7.48 2.89 -9.60
C ASP A 18 -6.50 1.92 -10.27
N MET A 19 -6.27 0.78 -9.61
CA MET A 19 -5.34 -0.23 -10.10
C MET A 19 -5.95 -1.13 -11.19
N TYR A 20 -7.28 -1.23 -11.25
CA TYR A 20 -8.00 -2.07 -12.22
C TYR A 20 -8.24 -1.35 -13.54
N GLY A 21 -8.31 -0.01 -13.49
CA GLY A 21 -8.58 0.86 -14.63
C GLY A 21 -10.07 0.96 -14.93
N SER A 22 -10.42 2.04 -15.65
CA SER A 22 -11.78 2.32 -16.13
C SER A 22 -12.84 2.42 -15.02
N GLY A 23 -12.45 2.68 -13.77
CA GLY A 23 -13.38 2.81 -12.64
C GLY A 23 -14.07 1.50 -12.25
N LYS A 24 -13.49 0.35 -12.61
CA LYS A 24 -14.03 -0.98 -12.23
C LYS A 24 -14.18 -1.07 -10.70
N GLN A 25 -15.39 -1.38 -10.24
CA GLN A 25 -15.70 -1.71 -8.86
C GLN A 25 -16.22 -3.14 -8.77
N ALA A 26 -15.86 -3.85 -7.71
CA ALA A 26 -16.38 -5.18 -7.42
C ALA A 26 -17.30 -5.09 -6.20
N ASP A 27 -18.52 -5.57 -6.36
CA ASP A 27 -19.56 -5.68 -5.32
C ASP A 27 -19.66 -7.09 -4.71
N HIS A 28 -18.95 -8.06 -5.31
CA HIS A 28 -18.89 -9.45 -4.87
C HIS A 28 -17.44 -9.98 -4.80
N PRO A 29 -17.08 -10.83 -3.80
CA PRO A 29 -15.74 -11.40 -3.67
C PRO A 29 -15.21 -12.08 -4.95
N ASP A 30 -16.04 -12.83 -5.66
CA ASP A 30 -15.63 -13.51 -6.90
C ASP A 30 -15.22 -12.53 -8.00
N THR A 31 -15.94 -11.40 -8.11
CA THR A 31 -15.62 -10.35 -9.09
C THR A 31 -14.34 -9.64 -8.70
N ALA A 32 -14.14 -9.37 -7.40
CA ALA A 32 -12.90 -8.80 -6.89
C ALA A 32 -11.70 -9.71 -7.17
N GLN A 33 -11.86 -11.02 -6.99
CA GLN A 33 -10.83 -12.00 -7.29
C GLN A 33 -10.49 -12.03 -8.78
N LYS A 34 -11.49 -12.00 -9.67
CA LYS A 34 -11.28 -11.96 -11.13
C LYS A 34 -10.55 -10.68 -11.56
N PHE A 35 -10.97 -9.52 -11.07
CA PHE A 35 -10.31 -8.24 -11.38
C PHE A 35 -8.88 -8.19 -10.88
N MET A 36 -8.63 -8.70 -9.67
CA MET A 36 -7.28 -8.84 -9.15
C MET A 36 -6.43 -9.73 -10.07
N GLN A 37 -6.92 -10.94 -10.41
CA GLN A 37 -6.19 -11.85 -11.30
C GLN A 37 -5.88 -11.19 -12.65
N GLU A 38 -6.87 -10.56 -13.27
CA GLU A 38 -6.72 -9.82 -14.53
C GLU A 38 -5.66 -8.72 -14.40
N ALA A 39 -5.73 -7.89 -13.35
CA ALA A 39 -4.81 -6.78 -13.15
C ALA A 39 -3.38 -7.22 -12.81
N THR A 40 -3.19 -8.38 -12.17
CA THR A 40 -1.86 -8.87 -11.77
C THR A 40 -1.16 -9.75 -12.81
N ARG A 41 -1.83 -10.07 -13.93
CA ARG A 41 -1.24 -10.89 -14.99
C ARG A 41 0.01 -10.26 -15.61
N ASP A 42 0.05 -8.93 -15.65
CA ASP A 42 1.14 -8.15 -16.19
C ASP A 42 1.65 -7.18 -15.11
N MET A 43 2.72 -7.59 -14.42
CA MET A 43 3.32 -6.77 -13.38
C MET A 43 3.97 -5.49 -13.91
N ASP A 44 4.35 -5.44 -15.18
CA ASP A 44 4.86 -4.22 -15.81
C ASP A 44 3.72 -3.23 -16.02
N GLN A 45 2.53 -3.69 -16.41
CA GLN A 45 1.33 -2.85 -16.48
C GLN A 45 0.93 -2.31 -15.09
N VAL A 46 0.97 -3.16 -14.05
CA VAL A 46 0.73 -2.72 -12.66
C VAL A 46 1.72 -1.62 -12.27
N LYS A 47 3.00 -1.82 -12.56
CA LYS A 47 4.05 -0.83 -12.30
C LYS A 47 3.79 0.45 -13.10
N ALA A 48 3.42 0.36 -14.38
CA ALA A 48 3.14 1.53 -15.21
C ALA A 48 1.95 2.36 -14.67
N ARG A 49 0.86 1.71 -14.24
CA ARG A 49 -0.28 2.39 -13.58
C ARG A 49 0.16 3.07 -12.30
N PHE A 50 0.96 2.39 -11.48
CA PHE A 50 1.52 2.95 -10.26
C PHE A 50 2.38 4.18 -10.55
N MET A 51 3.33 4.07 -11.48
CA MET A 51 4.20 5.19 -11.86
C MET A 51 3.40 6.37 -12.42
N LYS A 52 2.32 6.13 -13.17
CA LYS A 52 1.48 7.21 -13.67
C LYS A 52 0.71 7.94 -12.57
N ALA A 53 0.19 7.22 -11.58
CA ALA A 53 -0.41 7.84 -10.41
C ALA A 53 0.61 8.60 -9.56
N MET A 54 1.84 8.09 -9.47
CA MET A 54 2.93 8.78 -8.79
C MET A 54 3.30 10.08 -9.50
N ASP A 55 3.41 10.06 -10.83
CA ASP A 55 3.63 11.24 -11.68
C ASP A 55 2.52 12.29 -11.49
N ILE A 56 1.25 11.88 -11.49
CA ILE A 56 0.13 12.80 -11.22
C ILE A 56 0.26 13.43 -9.83
N LEU A 57 0.56 12.62 -8.81
CA LEU A 57 0.72 13.13 -7.45
C LEU A 57 1.92 14.07 -7.34
N GLN A 58 3.06 13.74 -7.95
CA GLN A 58 4.28 14.55 -7.94
C GLN A 58 4.08 15.94 -8.55
N ASN A 59 3.21 16.06 -9.56
CA ASN A 59 2.94 17.32 -10.24
C ASN A 59 1.83 18.15 -9.58
N HIS A 60 1.22 17.67 -8.50
CA HIS A 60 0.21 18.43 -7.78
C HIS A 60 0.87 19.50 -6.91
N GLU A 61 0.40 20.76 -6.97
CA GLU A 61 1.04 21.94 -6.34
C GLU A 61 1.30 21.80 -4.83
N SER A 62 0.50 20.98 -4.16
CA SER A 62 0.59 20.75 -2.72
C SER A 62 1.46 19.56 -2.32
N VAL A 63 2.31 19.08 -3.24
CA VAL A 63 3.14 17.88 -3.09
C VAL A 63 4.61 18.21 -3.16
N ASP A 64 5.34 17.69 -2.19
CA ASP A 64 6.79 17.61 -2.24
C ASP A 64 7.17 16.29 -2.93
N ALA A 65 7.61 16.39 -4.19
CA ALA A 65 7.94 15.24 -5.03
C ALA A 65 9.08 14.36 -4.48
N SER A 66 9.89 14.88 -3.55
CA SER A 66 10.95 14.13 -2.86
C SER A 66 10.44 13.29 -1.68
N ARG A 67 9.22 13.57 -1.21
CA ARG A 67 8.62 12.96 -0.02
C ARG A 67 7.30 12.28 -0.33
N ILE A 68 7.40 11.12 -0.98
CA ILE A 68 6.25 10.29 -1.35
C ILE A 68 6.33 8.93 -0.69
N ALA A 69 5.22 8.51 -0.09
CA ALA A 69 5.02 7.17 0.42
C ALA A 69 3.81 6.50 -0.24
N ALA A 70 3.73 5.18 -0.15
CA ALA A 70 2.60 4.42 -0.65
C ALA A 70 2.04 3.48 0.42
N GLN A 71 0.72 3.47 0.57
CA GLN A 71 0.04 2.47 1.38
C GLN A 71 -0.97 1.70 0.58
N GLY A 72 -1.25 0.48 1.02
CA GLY A 72 -2.29 -0.35 0.43
C GLY A 72 -2.82 -1.40 1.37
N TYR A 73 -4.04 -1.85 1.05
CA TYR A 73 -4.79 -2.86 1.76
C TYR A 73 -4.95 -4.10 0.87
N CYS A 74 -4.78 -5.31 1.41
CA CYS A 74 -4.95 -6.57 0.71
C CYS A 74 -4.11 -6.60 -0.58
N PHE A 75 -4.78 -6.64 -1.74
CA PHE A 75 -4.15 -6.55 -3.05
C PHE A 75 -3.25 -5.31 -3.18
N GLY A 76 -3.71 -4.14 -2.72
CA GLY A 76 -2.90 -2.93 -2.72
C GLY A 76 -1.69 -3.02 -1.79
N GLY A 77 -1.81 -3.74 -0.67
CA GLY A 77 -0.70 -3.98 0.27
C GLY A 77 0.41 -4.82 -0.37
N ALA A 78 0.03 -5.88 -1.08
CA ALA A 78 0.98 -6.64 -1.90
C ALA A 78 1.59 -5.78 -3.01
N GLY A 79 0.77 -4.93 -3.65
CA GLY A 79 1.19 -3.98 -4.68
C GLY A 79 2.29 -3.02 -4.22
N VAL A 80 2.11 -2.32 -3.09
CA VAL A 80 3.12 -1.38 -2.58
C VAL A 80 4.42 -2.08 -2.16
N LEU A 81 4.34 -3.30 -1.63
CA LEU A 81 5.52 -4.10 -1.33
C LEU A 81 6.26 -4.50 -2.62
N ASN A 82 5.53 -4.84 -3.69
CA ASN A 82 6.13 -5.13 -4.99
C ASN A 82 6.81 -3.91 -5.61
N MET A 83 6.23 -2.71 -5.47
CA MET A 83 6.89 -1.47 -5.92
C MET A 83 8.21 -1.21 -5.18
N ALA A 84 8.23 -1.45 -3.86
CA ALA A 84 9.46 -1.36 -3.09
C ALA A 84 10.52 -2.39 -3.56
N ARG A 85 10.11 -3.64 -3.82
CA ARG A 85 11.00 -4.69 -4.37
C ARG A 85 11.55 -4.36 -5.75
N MET A 86 10.75 -3.70 -6.58
CA MET A 86 11.12 -3.20 -7.91
C MET A 86 11.98 -1.93 -7.87
N GLY A 87 12.31 -1.42 -6.68
CA GLY A 87 13.17 -0.25 -6.50
C GLY A 87 12.52 1.08 -6.87
N VAL A 88 11.18 1.17 -6.84
CA VAL A 88 10.49 2.45 -7.03
C VAL A 88 10.91 3.43 -5.93
N ASN A 89 11.24 4.66 -6.32
CA ASN A 89 11.78 5.68 -5.41
C ASN A 89 10.68 6.24 -4.49
N LEU A 90 10.45 5.56 -3.36
CA LEU A 90 9.50 5.96 -2.32
C LEU A 90 10.26 6.15 -1.01
N ALA A 91 9.87 7.15 -0.21
CA ALA A 91 10.39 7.33 1.14
C ALA A 91 9.95 6.18 2.06
N GLY A 92 8.74 5.67 1.86
CA GLY A 92 8.24 4.53 2.61
C GLY A 92 7.05 3.82 1.98
N VAL A 93 6.85 2.57 2.37
CA VAL A 93 5.67 1.78 2.03
C VAL A 93 5.01 1.18 3.27
N VAL A 94 3.67 1.22 3.31
CA VAL A 94 2.86 0.65 4.39
C VAL A 94 1.89 -0.38 3.84
N SER A 95 2.04 -1.63 4.25
CA SER A 95 1.14 -2.73 3.84
C SER A 95 0.20 -3.09 4.98
N PHE A 96 -1.10 -3.06 4.72
CA PHE A 96 -2.13 -3.62 5.59
C PHE A 96 -2.65 -4.91 4.98
N HIS A 97 -2.48 -6.02 5.70
CA HIS A 97 -2.91 -7.37 5.34
C HIS A 97 -2.61 -7.76 3.88
N GLY A 98 -1.50 -7.26 3.33
CA GLY A 98 -1.02 -7.59 2.00
C GLY A 98 -0.20 -8.88 2.01
N ALA A 99 -0.26 -9.63 0.91
CA ALA A 99 0.55 -10.83 0.75
C ALA A 99 2.05 -10.47 0.81
N LEU A 100 2.80 -11.17 1.68
CA LEU A 100 4.24 -10.97 1.81
C LEU A 100 5.04 -11.72 0.75
N GLY A 101 4.54 -12.89 0.33
CA GLY A 101 5.10 -13.65 -0.79
C GLY A 101 4.97 -12.89 -2.10
N SER A 102 6.00 -12.99 -2.95
CA SER A 102 6.01 -12.33 -4.25
C SER A 102 6.91 -13.12 -5.22
N PRO A 103 6.56 -13.18 -6.53
CA PRO A 103 7.46 -13.69 -7.55
C PRO A 103 8.60 -12.71 -7.87
N ILE A 104 8.55 -11.47 -7.35
CA ILE A 104 9.57 -10.45 -7.57
C ILE A 104 10.64 -10.58 -6.49
N THR A 105 11.84 -10.93 -6.91
CA THR A 105 13.03 -10.92 -6.06
C THR A 105 13.65 -9.53 -6.06
N ALA A 106 13.73 -8.89 -4.88
CA ALA A 106 14.43 -7.63 -4.74
C ALA A 106 15.94 -7.84 -4.94
N GLN A 107 16.56 -6.97 -5.73
CA GLN A 107 18.01 -6.98 -5.88
C GLN A 107 18.68 -6.33 -4.65
N PRO A 108 19.88 -6.77 -4.24
CA PRO A 108 20.63 -6.13 -3.17
C PRO A 108 20.74 -4.62 -3.40
N GLY A 109 20.34 -3.82 -2.40
CA GLY A 109 20.37 -2.37 -2.46
C GLY A 109 19.29 -1.71 -3.32
N ALA A 110 18.40 -2.46 -3.99
CA ALA A 110 17.31 -1.88 -4.80
C ALA A 110 16.17 -1.31 -3.96
N VAL A 111 15.87 -1.92 -2.81
CA VAL A 111 14.82 -1.43 -1.90
C VAL A 111 15.33 -0.17 -1.18
N LYS A 112 14.85 1.00 -1.61
CA LYS A 112 15.17 2.30 -0.99
C LYS A 112 14.16 2.73 0.07
N ALA A 113 12.90 2.30 -0.10
CA ALA A 113 11.82 2.66 0.79
C ALA A 113 12.00 2.04 2.17
N ARG A 114 11.69 2.80 3.23
CA ARG A 114 11.39 2.19 4.53
C ARG A 114 10.11 1.37 4.41
N VAL A 115 10.03 0.24 5.10
CA VAL A 115 8.91 -0.70 4.97
C VAL A 115 8.25 -0.90 6.34
N GLN A 116 6.93 -0.68 6.41
CA GLN A 116 6.10 -1.02 7.55
C GLN A 116 5.01 -1.99 7.12
N VAL A 117 4.84 -3.09 7.87
CA VAL A 117 3.88 -4.14 7.55
C VAL A 117 2.98 -4.40 8.74
N TYR A 118 1.68 -4.41 8.50
CA TYR A 118 0.65 -4.84 9.41
C TYR A 118 -0.04 -6.07 8.82
N THR A 119 0.36 -7.26 9.25
CA THR A 119 -0.26 -8.52 8.78
C THR A 119 -0.98 -9.19 9.95
N GLY A 120 -2.20 -9.65 9.71
CA GLY A 120 -2.95 -10.45 10.68
C GLY A 120 -2.34 -11.84 10.80
N GLY A 121 -1.67 -12.13 11.91
CA GLY A 121 -1.32 -13.50 12.31
C GLY A 121 -2.47 -14.22 13.01
N ALA A 122 -3.48 -13.47 13.47
CA ALA A 122 -4.59 -13.98 14.25
C ALA A 122 -5.46 -14.96 13.46
N ASP A 123 -5.63 -14.77 12.14
CA ASP A 123 -6.54 -15.59 11.33
C ASP A 123 -6.17 -17.08 11.33
N LYS A 124 -4.88 -17.40 11.25
CA LYS A 124 -4.40 -18.79 11.32
C LYS A 124 -4.56 -19.38 12.71
N VAL A 125 -4.23 -18.62 13.75
CA VAL A 125 -4.32 -19.05 15.15
C VAL A 125 -5.78 -19.26 15.56
N ALA A 126 -6.66 -18.32 15.25
CA ALA A 126 -8.07 -18.48 15.58
C ALA A 126 -8.77 -19.56 14.74
N ALA A 127 -8.33 -19.82 13.50
CA ALA A 127 -8.76 -21.02 12.77
C ALA A 127 -8.26 -22.33 13.44
N GLU A 128 -7.01 -22.37 13.90
CA GLU A 128 -6.42 -23.52 14.62
C GLU A 128 -7.18 -23.84 15.92
N PHE A 129 -7.62 -22.81 16.65
CA PHE A 129 -8.29 -22.97 17.94
C PHE A 129 -9.81 -22.82 17.89
N GLY A 130 -10.41 -22.79 16.68
CA GLY A 130 -11.87 -22.67 16.50
C GLY A 130 -12.46 -21.38 17.10
N MET A 131 -11.66 -20.33 17.21
CA MET A 131 -12.07 -19.05 17.75
C MET A 131 -12.80 -18.23 16.67
N PRO A 132 -13.92 -17.56 17.00
CA PRO A 132 -14.59 -16.68 16.06
C PRO A 132 -13.68 -15.52 15.65
N ILE A 133 -13.41 -15.40 14.35
CA ILE A 133 -12.71 -14.25 13.77
C ILE A 133 -13.69 -13.09 13.68
N GLY A 134 -13.40 -12.02 14.42
CA GLY A 134 -14.15 -10.77 14.37
C GLY A 134 -13.27 -9.58 14.04
N TYR A 135 -13.88 -8.47 13.68
CA TYR A 135 -13.20 -7.20 13.58
C TYR A 135 -12.66 -6.78 14.96
N ASP A 136 -11.37 -6.46 15.04
CA ASP A 136 -10.72 -5.90 16.23
C ASP A 136 -10.41 -4.40 15.98
N GLU A 137 -11.26 -3.54 16.52
CA GLU A 137 -11.13 -2.08 16.43
C GLU A 137 -9.82 -1.57 17.07
N ALA A 138 -9.38 -2.20 18.15
CA ALA A 138 -8.14 -1.82 18.83
C ALA A 138 -6.93 -2.17 17.97
N ALA A 139 -6.93 -3.32 17.28
CA ALA A 139 -5.90 -3.69 16.31
C ALA A 139 -5.89 -2.76 15.10
N ALA A 140 -7.06 -2.38 14.59
CA ALA A 140 -7.18 -1.40 13.50
C ALA A 140 -6.61 -0.04 13.91
N THR A 141 -6.98 0.46 15.10
CA THR A 141 -6.50 1.73 15.65
C THR A 141 -4.98 1.72 15.84
N ARG A 142 -4.42 0.69 16.49
CA ARG A 142 -2.96 0.57 16.67
C ARG A 142 -2.21 0.57 15.35
N SER A 143 -2.74 -0.11 14.34
CA SER A 143 -2.13 -0.19 13.01
C SER A 143 -2.18 1.17 12.29
N TRP A 144 -3.29 1.91 12.42
CA TRP A 144 -3.42 3.26 11.87
C TRP A 144 -2.47 4.27 12.54
N GLU A 145 -2.46 4.32 13.86
CA GLU A 145 -1.55 5.21 14.61
C GLU A 145 -0.08 4.89 14.34
N GLY A 146 0.25 3.61 14.22
CA GLY A 146 1.58 3.18 13.83
C GLY A 146 1.97 3.71 12.45
N ALA A 147 1.06 3.66 11.48
CA ALA A 147 1.32 4.21 10.15
C ALA A 147 1.51 5.74 10.19
N MET A 148 0.75 6.46 11.01
CA MET A 148 0.93 7.91 11.18
C MET A 148 2.29 8.24 11.81
N ARG A 149 2.72 7.50 12.83
CA ARG A 149 4.07 7.66 13.42
C ARG A 149 5.16 7.39 12.39
N PHE A 150 5.01 6.30 11.63
CA PHE A 150 5.92 5.95 10.54
C PHE A 150 6.02 7.09 9.51
N TYR A 151 4.90 7.68 9.08
CA TYR A 151 4.93 8.84 8.17
C TYR A 151 5.60 10.07 8.79
N GLY A 152 5.39 10.32 10.09
CA GLY A 152 6.09 11.36 10.82
C GLY A 152 7.61 11.19 10.75
N GLU A 153 8.10 9.97 10.98
CA GLU A 153 9.53 9.65 10.94
C GLU A 153 10.13 9.78 9.53
N ILE A 154 9.51 9.18 8.51
CA ILE A 154 10.12 9.13 7.17
C ILE A 154 10.12 10.48 6.44
N PHE A 155 9.26 11.42 6.85
CA PHE A 155 9.15 12.75 6.24
C PHE A 155 9.75 13.88 7.09
N ALA A 156 10.26 13.55 8.29
CA ALA A 156 11.06 14.45 9.12
C ALA A 156 12.56 14.43 8.77
N LEU A 157 13.00 13.40 8.03
CA LEU A 157 14.32 13.30 7.39
C LEU A 157 14.33 14.10 6.08
#